data_AF-A0A1S6H9M6-F1
#
_entry.id   AF-A0A1S6H9M6-F1
#
_cell.length_a   1.000
_cell.length_b   1.000
_cell.length_c   1.000
_cell.angle_alpha   90.00
_cell.angle_beta   90.00
_cell.angle_gamma   90.00
#
_symmetry.space_group_name_H-M   'P 1'
#
loop_
_entity.id
_entity.type
_entity.pdbx_description
1 polymer ?
#
loop_
_entity_poly.entity_id
_entity_poly.type
_entity_poly.pdbx_seq_one_letter_code
_entity_poly.pdbx_strand_id
1 'polypeptide(L)'
;MNNIQKSIGLAAAKIAEDIDADCIVSVERVLSEKYNIDDPEIEVKVSFFRKFKKGVYRKTEYNKKLRGLDQETVAYLKEFLMDGVNKDYIKKGDRVICVLDEAIGSILNGLLIIDVDKLFFDMSTHKITQNVTPGVIEAILSISKELCSEGREGKKIGTTFIIGKREDVVKYTKQLIINPFTGYSDDMRNIMDPNLRETIKEFALLDGAFIIDNDGTIVTAGAYITANSENIEIPNGFGTRHRSAAALTKEADAIAIVVSESNSIRVLKDGKIIMRI
;
A
#
# COMPACT_ATOMS: atom_id res chain seq x y z
N MET A 1 16.36 -33.46 7.18
CA MET A 1 16.57 -32.06 6.76
C MET A 1 17.85 -32.01 5.94
N ASN A 2 17.77 -31.48 4.73
CA ASN A 2 18.93 -31.32 3.85
C ASN A 2 19.88 -30.26 4.45
N ASN A 3 21.20 -30.37 4.27
CA ASN A 3 22.18 -29.43 4.87
C ASN A 3 21.87 -27.95 4.53
N ILE A 4 21.29 -27.71 3.34
CA ILE A 4 20.87 -26.39 2.87
C ILE A 4 19.74 -25.81 3.72
N GLN A 5 18.68 -26.57 4.02
CA GLN A 5 17.54 -26.12 4.83
C GLN A 5 17.98 -25.71 6.25
N LYS A 6 18.90 -26.48 6.85
CA LYS A 6 19.46 -26.15 8.16
C LYS A 6 20.26 -24.85 8.13
N SER A 7 21.06 -24.64 7.08
CA SER A 7 21.83 -23.40 6.89
C SER A 7 20.93 -22.19 6.67
N ILE A 8 19.86 -22.33 5.87
CA ILE A 8 18.89 -21.25 5.65
C ILE A 8 18.15 -20.92 6.95
N GLY A 9 17.71 -21.93 7.72
CA GLY A 9 17.05 -21.71 9.01
C GLY A 9 17.95 -21.00 10.02
N LEU A 10 19.23 -21.36 10.09
CA LEU A 10 20.21 -20.67 10.94
C LEU A 10 20.47 -19.24 10.48
N ALA A 11 20.60 -19.01 9.17
CA ALA A 11 20.75 -17.68 8.59
C ALA A 11 19.51 -16.81 8.89
N ALA A 12 18.30 -17.35 8.73
CA ALA A 12 17.06 -16.65 9.03
C ALA A 12 16.94 -16.26 10.50
N ALA A 13 17.27 -17.18 11.41
CA ALA A 13 17.28 -16.88 12.85
C ALA A 13 18.28 -15.78 13.21
N LYS A 14 19.48 -15.82 12.61
CA LYS A 14 20.51 -14.81 12.84
C LYS A 14 20.11 -13.44 12.28
N ILE A 15 19.62 -13.40 11.03
CA ILE A 15 19.12 -12.16 10.43
C ILE A 15 17.94 -11.61 11.24
N ALA A 16 17.04 -12.46 11.72
CA ALA A 16 15.93 -12.04 12.57
C ALA A 16 16.41 -11.37 13.86
N GLU A 17 17.47 -11.90 14.48
CA GLU A 17 18.10 -11.26 15.63
C GLU A 17 18.77 -9.93 15.27
N ASP A 18 19.54 -9.88 14.18
CA ASP A 18 20.27 -8.69 13.74
C ASP A 18 19.34 -7.52 13.37
N ILE A 19 18.19 -7.82 12.75
CA ILE A 19 17.21 -6.81 12.32
C ILE A 19 16.08 -6.56 13.33
N ASP A 20 16.18 -7.20 14.50
CA ASP A 20 15.19 -7.19 15.58
C ASP A 20 13.78 -7.67 15.18
N ALA A 21 13.67 -8.59 14.22
CA ALA A 21 12.40 -9.06 13.66
C ALA A 21 11.43 -9.60 14.72
N ASP A 22 10.15 -9.25 14.58
CA ASP A 22 9.08 -9.66 15.48
C ASP A 22 8.57 -11.07 15.18
N CYS A 23 8.63 -11.49 13.91
CA CYS A 23 8.13 -12.79 13.49
C CYS A 23 8.98 -13.38 12.37
N ILE A 24 9.17 -14.70 12.40
CA ILE A 24 9.70 -15.47 11.27
C ILE A 24 8.57 -16.37 10.74
N VAL A 25 8.35 -16.37 9.44
CA VAL A 25 7.40 -17.24 8.74
C VAL A 25 8.21 -18.22 7.91
N SER A 26 8.06 -19.52 8.16
CA SER A 26 8.63 -20.57 7.33
C SER A 26 7.52 -21.28 6.58
N VAL A 27 7.71 -21.51 5.28
CA VAL A 27 6.78 -22.29 4.47
C VAL A 27 7.55 -23.43 3.82
N GLU A 28 7.19 -24.66 4.18
CA GLU A 28 7.90 -25.88 3.81
C GLU A 28 6.94 -26.86 3.13
N ARG A 29 7.36 -27.57 2.09
CA ARG A 29 6.52 -28.63 1.51
C ARG A 29 6.43 -29.83 2.43
N VAL A 30 5.23 -30.34 2.61
CA VAL A 30 5.02 -31.65 3.21
C VAL A 30 5.27 -32.69 2.10
N LEU A 31 6.41 -33.37 2.16
CA LEU A 31 6.70 -34.49 1.27
C LEU A 31 5.78 -35.66 1.64
N SER A 32 4.83 -35.99 0.77
CA SER A 32 4.07 -37.24 0.86
C SER A 32 4.82 -38.34 0.09
N GLU A 33 4.82 -39.57 0.61
CA GLU A 33 5.44 -40.73 -0.06
C GLU A 33 4.72 -41.12 -1.38
N LYS A 34 3.56 -40.52 -1.67
CA LYS A 34 2.74 -40.79 -2.85
C LYS A 34 2.69 -39.56 -3.76
N TYR A 35 3.47 -39.60 -4.84
CA TYR A 35 3.37 -38.64 -5.92
C TYR A 35 2.22 -39.04 -6.83
N ASN A 36 1.09 -38.32 -6.74
CA ASN A 36 -0.05 -38.54 -7.62
C ASN A 36 0.00 -37.51 -8.76
N ILE A 37 0.21 -37.98 -9.99
CA ILE A 37 0.29 -37.12 -11.19
C ILE A 37 -1.04 -36.37 -11.43
N ASP A 38 -2.14 -36.92 -10.92
CA ASP A 38 -3.50 -36.40 -11.11
C ASP A 38 -3.97 -35.44 -9.99
N ASP A 39 -3.16 -35.22 -8.94
CA ASP A 39 -3.46 -34.27 -7.87
C ASP A 39 -2.42 -33.14 -7.87
N PRO A 40 -2.71 -31.99 -8.52
CA PRO A 40 -1.80 -30.85 -8.55
C PRO A 40 -1.78 -30.09 -7.21
N GLU A 41 -2.47 -30.56 -6.17
CA GLU A 41 -2.46 -29.93 -4.86
C GLU A 41 -1.14 -30.21 -4.11
N ILE A 42 -0.39 -29.14 -3.82
CA ILE A 42 0.81 -29.21 -3.00
C ILE A 42 0.41 -28.91 -1.56
N GLU A 43 0.66 -29.85 -0.64
CA GLU A 43 0.53 -29.59 0.79
C GLU A 43 1.79 -28.90 1.33
N VAL A 44 1.60 -27.75 1.96
CA VAL A 44 2.66 -26.98 2.63
C VAL A 44 2.36 -26.87 4.12
N LYS A 45 3.43 -26.84 4.91
CA LYS A 45 3.42 -26.50 6.32
C LYS A 45 3.86 -25.06 6.46
N VAL A 46 3.01 -24.23 7.07
CA VAL A 46 3.30 -22.84 7.40
C VAL A 46 3.59 -22.75 8.89
N SER A 47 4.76 -22.25 9.26
CA SER A 47 5.19 -22.05 10.65
C SER A 47 5.42 -20.57 10.94
N PHE A 48 4.84 -20.05 12.01
CA PHE A 48 5.06 -18.71 12.54
C PHE A 48 5.86 -18.80 13.82
N PHE A 49 6.98 -18.10 13.89
CA PHE A 49 7.84 -17.99 15.06
C PHE A 49 7.75 -16.55 15.56
N ARG A 50 6.87 -16.29 16.54
CA ARG A 50 6.67 -14.96 17.12
C ARG A 50 7.67 -14.71 18.23
N LYS A 51 8.40 -13.59 18.17
CA LYS A 51 9.32 -13.17 19.21
C LYS A 51 8.57 -12.92 20.53
N PHE A 52 9.02 -13.59 21.58
CA PHE A 52 8.51 -13.42 22.94
C PHE A 52 9.48 -12.60 23.80
N LYS A 53 10.78 -12.86 23.63
CA LYS A 53 11.92 -12.12 24.22
C LYS A 53 13.06 -12.14 23.21
N LYS A 54 14.11 -11.33 23.41
CA LYS A 54 15.27 -11.30 22.52
C LYS A 54 15.85 -12.71 22.33
N GLY A 55 15.95 -13.16 21.08
CA GLY A 55 16.41 -14.51 20.72
C GLY A 55 15.45 -15.67 21.03
N VAL A 56 14.27 -15.41 21.59
CA VAL A 56 13.31 -16.46 21.98
C VAL A 56 11.99 -16.28 21.23
N TYR A 57 11.63 -17.29 20.45
CA TYR A 57 10.43 -17.29 19.62
C TYR A 57 9.45 -18.39 20.04
N ARG A 58 8.15 -18.10 19.95
CA ARG A 58 7.05 -19.06 20.12
C ARG A 58 6.60 -19.54 18.74
N LYS A 59 6.65 -20.85 18.52
CA LYS A 59 6.22 -21.47 17.26
C LYS A 59 4.71 -21.77 17.27
N THR A 60 4.06 -21.49 16.15
CA THR A 60 2.71 -21.96 15.79
C THR A 60 2.74 -22.46 14.35
N GLU A 61 2.09 -23.57 14.02
CA GLU A 61 2.13 -24.12 12.65
C GLU A 61 0.77 -24.68 12.21
N TYR A 62 0.54 -24.70 10.89
CA TYR A 62 -0.59 -25.39 10.27
C TYR A 62 -0.22 -25.91 8.88
N ASN A 63 -0.97 -26.90 8.39
CA ASN A 63 -0.86 -27.37 7.01
C ASN A 63 -1.92 -26.72 6.12
N LYS A 64 -1.57 -26.45 4.86
CA LYS A 64 -2.46 -25.88 3.84
C LYS A 64 -2.17 -26.50 2.48
N LYS A 65 -3.23 -26.74 1.72
CA LYS A 65 -3.12 -27.22 0.33
C LYS A 65 -3.15 -26.04 -0.63
N LEU A 66 -2.25 -26.03 -1.61
CA LEU A 66 -2.12 -25.01 -2.65
C LEU A 66 -2.48 -25.62 -4.01
N ARG A 67 -3.13 -24.85 -4.89
CA ARG A 67 -3.58 -25.31 -6.21
C ARG A 67 -2.80 -24.63 -7.33
N GLY A 68 -2.03 -25.40 -8.09
CA GLY A 68 -1.39 -24.94 -9.32
C GLY A 68 0.00 -24.32 -9.11
N LEU A 69 0.93 -24.72 -9.98
CA LEU A 69 2.33 -24.28 -10.05
C LEU A 69 2.54 -23.06 -10.97
N ASP A 70 1.48 -22.66 -11.68
CA ASP A 70 1.56 -21.65 -12.72
C ASP A 70 1.12 -20.29 -12.16
N GLN A 71 2.12 -19.53 -11.72
CA GLN A 71 2.09 -18.10 -11.41
C GLN A 71 1.29 -17.69 -10.16
N GLU A 72 2.01 -17.58 -9.03
CA GLU A 72 2.19 -16.35 -8.24
C GLU A 72 2.73 -16.74 -6.84
N THR A 73 4.03 -17.05 -6.72
CA THR A 73 4.71 -17.21 -5.40
C THR A 73 4.40 -16.03 -4.48
N VAL A 74 4.23 -14.84 -5.05
CA VAL A 74 3.80 -13.62 -4.36
C VAL A 74 2.35 -13.72 -3.83
N ALA A 75 1.41 -14.33 -4.55
CA ALA A 75 0.04 -14.52 -4.08
C ALA A 75 0.00 -15.46 -2.87
N TYR A 76 0.68 -16.60 -2.95
CA TYR A 76 0.77 -17.53 -1.83
C TYR A 76 1.41 -16.89 -0.61
N LEU A 77 2.50 -16.14 -0.82
CA LEU A 77 3.14 -15.38 0.25
C LEU A 77 2.15 -14.38 0.89
N LYS A 78 1.44 -13.58 0.09
CA LYS A 78 0.41 -12.65 0.57
C LYS A 78 -0.67 -13.39 1.38
N GLU A 79 -1.10 -14.55 0.90
CA GLU A 79 -2.10 -15.38 1.56
C GLU A 79 -1.62 -15.87 2.94
N PHE A 80 -0.39 -16.40 3.04
CA PHE A 80 0.15 -16.86 4.33
C PHE A 80 0.35 -15.71 5.32
N LEU A 81 0.82 -14.55 4.85
CA LEU A 81 0.96 -13.38 5.69
C LEU A 81 -0.40 -12.91 6.22
N MET A 82 -1.43 -12.94 5.38
CA MET A 82 -2.79 -12.62 5.78
C MET A 82 -3.37 -13.61 6.79
N ASP A 83 -3.11 -14.90 6.62
CA ASP A 83 -3.49 -15.89 7.61
C ASP A 83 -2.79 -15.63 8.95
N GLY A 84 -1.52 -15.20 8.92
CA GLY A 84 -0.77 -14.79 10.11
C GLY A 84 -1.38 -13.57 10.80
N VAL A 85 -1.82 -12.58 10.03
CA VAL A 85 -2.51 -11.38 10.54
C VAL A 85 -3.86 -11.74 11.15
N ASN A 86 -4.71 -12.46 10.40
CA ASN A 86 -6.08 -12.79 10.82
C ASN A 86 -6.11 -13.65 12.08
N LYS A 87 -5.05 -14.43 12.33
CA LYS A 87 -4.90 -15.28 13.51
C LYS A 87 -4.09 -14.62 14.64
N ASP A 88 -3.80 -13.32 14.55
CA ASP A 88 -3.01 -12.54 15.51
C ASP A 88 -1.56 -13.02 15.73
N TYR A 89 -1.01 -13.80 14.79
CA TYR A 89 0.41 -14.20 14.82
C TYR A 89 1.32 -13.05 14.36
N ILE A 90 0.83 -12.26 13.40
CA ILE A 90 1.47 -11.06 12.88
C ILE A 90 0.61 -9.85 13.28
N LYS A 91 1.26 -8.79 13.76
CA LYS A 91 0.63 -7.55 14.23
C LYS A 91 1.09 -6.37 13.38
N LYS A 92 0.30 -5.31 13.41
CA LYS A 92 0.68 -4.03 12.78
C LYS A 92 2.02 -3.52 13.35
N GLY A 93 2.88 -2.99 12.49
CA GLY A 93 4.23 -2.53 12.84
C GLY A 93 5.28 -3.64 12.97
N ASP A 94 4.91 -4.91 12.81
CA ASP A 94 5.87 -6.00 12.91
C ASP A 94 6.84 -6.00 11.72
N ARG A 95 8.09 -6.38 12.00
CA ARG A 95 9.05 -6.78 10.98
C ARG A 95 9.07 -8.30 10.86
N VAL A 96 8.79 -8.80 9.66
CA VAL A 96 8.62 -10.24 9.39
C VAL A 96 9.70 -10.75 8.44
N ILE A 97 10.33 -11.87 8.79
CA ILE A 97 11.20 -12.61 7.87
C ILE A 97 10.44 -13.81 7.34
N CYS A 98 10.34 -13.94 6.02
CA CYS A 98 9.81 -15.12 5.36
C CYS A 98 10.94 -15.99 4.83
N VAL A 99 10.88 -17.28 5.12
CA VAL A 99 11.75 -18.32 4.61
C VAL A 99 10.91 -19.21 3.72
N LEU A 100 11.27 -19.26 2.43
CA LEU A 100 10.52 -19.97 1.40
C LEU A 100 11.35 -21.14 0.89
N ASP A 101 10.72 -22.31 0.83
CA ASP A 101 11.24 -23.51 0.18
C ASP A 101 10.86 -23.55 -1.31
N GLU A 102 11.60 -24.31 -2.12
CA GLU A 102 11.54 -24.41 -3.60
C GLU A 102 10.16 -24.80 -4.13
N ALA A 103 9.30 -25.29 -3.25
CA ALA A 103 8.00 -25.85 -3.55
C ALA A 103 6.86 -24.83 -3.72
N ILE A 104 7.08 -23.55 -3.44
CA ILE A 104 6.04 -22.48 -3.56
C ILE A 104 6.11 -21.81 -4.96
N GLY A 105 6.91 -22.38 -5.85
CA GLY A 105 7.09 -21.92 -7.23
C GLY A 105 8.54 -22.12 -7.67
N SER A 106 8.73 -22.41 -8.95
CA SER A 106 9.96 -22.90 -9.59
C SER A 106 11.19 -21.97 -9.54
N ILE A 107 11.18 -20.87 -8.77
CA ILE A 107 12.15 -19.78 -8.95
C ILE A 107 12.84 -19.31 -7.65
N LEU A 108 12.31 -19.52 -6.43
CA LEU A 108 12.86 -18.86 -5.23
C LEU A 108 13.05 -19.77 -4.01
N ASN A 109 14.29 -20.23 -3.81
CA ASN A 109 14.81 -20.55 -2.47
C ASN A 109 15.31 -19.24 -1.87
N GLY A 110 14.57 -18.66 -0.93
CA GLY A 110 14.78 -17.27 -0.57
C GLY A 110 14.45 -16.91 0.87
N LEU A 111 15.17 -15.92 1.36
CA LEU A 111 14.83 -15.18 2.57
C LEU A 111 14.32 -13.80 2.15
N LEU A 112 13.11 -13.46 2.59
CA LEU A 112 12.47 -12.19 2.31
C LEU A 112 12.21 -11.45 3.62
N ILE A 113 12.53 -10.16 3.68
CA ILE A 113 12.22 -9.30 4.82
C ILE A 113 11.06 -8.40 4.43
N ILE A 114 9.99 -8.44 5.21
CA ILE A 114 8.75 -7.71 4.97
C ILE A 114 8.47 -6.82 6.16
N ASP A 115 8.15 -5.56 5.86
CA ASP A 115 7.56 -4.63 6.80
C ASP A 115 6.04 -4.74 6.69
N VAL A 116 5.37 -5.12 7.77
CA VAL A 116 3.94 -5.40 7.75
C VAL A 116 3.13 -4.14 7.46
N ASP A 117 3.60 -2.96 7.87
CA ASP A 117 2.93 -1.71 7.54
C ASP A 117 2.98 -1.42 6.03
N LYS A 118 4.09 -1.78 5.35
CA LYS A 118 4.18 -1.71 3.89
C LYS A 118 3.28 -2.74 3.19
N LEU A 119 3.20 -3.96 3.72
CA LEU A 119 2.32 -4.99 3.17
C LEU A 119 0.83 -4.60 3.26
N PHE A 120 0.40 -4.06 4.40
CA PHE A 120 -0.97 -3.56 4.56
C PHE A 120 -1.27 -2.39 3.62
N PHE A 121 -0.27 -1.53 3.39
CA PHE A 121 -0.38 -0.43 2.45
C PHE A 121 -0.62 -0.96 1.02
N ASP A 122 0.19 -1.89 0.52
CA ASP A 122 0.05 -2.48 -0.83
C ASP A 122 -1.28 -3.22 -1.02
N MET A 123 -1.75 -3.90 0.04
CA MET A 123 -3.01 -4.64 0.03
C MET A 123 -4.23 -3.72 0.07
N SER A 124 -4.12 -2.62 0.81
CA SER A 124 -5.14 -1.58 0.83
C SER A 124 -5.20 -0.93 -0.54
N THR A 125 -4.07 -0.51 -1.12
CA THR A 125 -4.04 0.13 -2.45
C THR A 125 -4.67 -0.79 -3.51
N HIS A 126 -4.32 -2.07 -3.61
CA HIS A 126 -4.93 -2.99 -4.59
C HIS A 126 -6.48 -3.07 -4.55
N LYS A 127 -7.10 -3.00 -3.36
CA LYS A 127 -8.57 -2.97 -3.25
C LYS A 127 -9.16 -1.60 -3.59
N ILE A 128 -8.39 -0.54 -3.38
CA ILE A 128 -8.80 0.85 -3.58
C ILE A 128 -8.71 1.23 -5.07
N THR A 129 -7.74 0.67 -5.81
CA THR A 129 -7.28 1.14 -7.12
C THR A 129 -7.76 0.31 -8.31
N GLN A 130 -8.90 -0.37 -8.24
CA GLN A 130 -9.36 -1.24 -9.36
C GLN A 130 -9.36 -0.54 -10.73
N ASN A 131 -9.51 0.80 -10.75
CA ASN A 131 -9.52 1.62 -11.96
C ASN A 131 -8.32 2.59 -12.07
N VAL A 132 -7.33 2.52 -11.17
CA VAL A 132 -6.19 3.46 -11.11
C VAL A 132 -4.88 2.70 -11.25
N THR A 133 -3.99 3.19 -12.11
CA THR A 133 -2.66 2.61 -12.27
C THR A 133 -1.89 2.62 -10.94
N PRO A 134 -1.38 1.48 -10.42
CA PRO A 134 -0.71 1.42 -9.12
C PRO A 134 0.42 2.45 -8.94
N GLY A 135 1.21 2.67 -10.00
CA GLY A 135 2.29 3.67 -10.01
C GLY A 135 1.84 5.10 -9.73
N VAL A 136 0.60 5.46 -10.06
CA VAL A 136 0.02 6.79 -9.79
C VAL A 136 -0.15 7.00 -8.29
N ILE A 137 -0.73 6.01 -7.61
CA ILE A 137 -0.95 6.07 -6.16
C ILE A 137 0.39 6.04 -5.41
N GLU A 138 1.33 5.21 -5.85
CA GLU A 138 2.68 5.18 -5.29
C GLU A 138 3.38 6.54 -5.44
N ALA A 139 3.34 7.15 -6.63
CA ALA A 139 3.92 8.47 -6.89
C ALA A 139 3.30 9.54 -5.97
N ILE A 140 1.97 9.60 -5.88
CA ILE A 140 1.26 10.57 -5.04
C ILE A 140 1.56 10.35 -3.56
N LEU A 141 1.59 9.10 -3.09
CA LEU A 141 1.88 8.80 -1.68
C LEU A 141 3.35 9.09 -1.34
N SER A 142 4.26 8.88 -2.28
CA SER A 142 5.66 9.27 -2.16
C SER A 142 5.80 10.79 -2.01
N ILE A 143 5.18 11.57 -2.90
CA ILE A 143 5.14 13.04 -2.82
C ILE A 143 4.45 13.51 -1.53
N SER A 144 3.35 12.87 -1.15
CA SER A 144 2.59 13.21 0.07
C SER A 144 3.42 13.01 1.32
N LYS A 145 4.24 11.95 1.39
CA LYS A 145 5.16 11.71 2.50
C LYS A 145 6.20 12.81 2.62
N GLU A 146 6.81 13.22 1.51
CA GLU A 146 7.76 14.35 1.50
C GLU A 146 7.11 15.64 1.97
N LEU A 147 5.95 16.01 1.40
CA LEU A 147 5.21 17.21 1.82
C LEU A 147 4.83 17.17 3.30
N CYS A 148 4.49 15.99 3.81
CA CYS A 148 4.13 15.77 5.21
C CYS A 148 5.32 15.86 6.17
N SER A 149 6.51 15.38 5.76
CA SER A 149 7.70 15.34 6.62
C SER A 149 8.55 16.60 6.52
N GLU A 150 8.76 17.11 5.31
CA GLU A 150 9.65 18.24 5.01
C GLU A 150 8.89 19.56 4.99
N GLY A 151 7.59 19.54 4.64
CA GLY A 151 6.88 20.75 4.26
C GLY A 151 7.52 21.41 3.03
N ARG A 152 7.47 22.74 2.97
CA ARG A 152 8.19 23.55 1.98
C ARG A 152 8.56 24.87 2.60
N GLU A 153 9.80 25.31 2.38
CA GLU A 153 10.31 26.59 2.92
C GLU A 153 10.10 26.74 4.44
N GLY A 154 10.21 25.63 5.18
CA GLY A 154 10.03 25.60 6.64
C GLY A 154 8.57 25.73 7.10
N LYS A 155 7.60 25.72 6.19
CA LYS A 155 6.17 25.73 6.50
C LYS A 155 5.56 24.35 6.29
N LYS A 156 4.62 23.99 7.17
CA LYS A 156 3.78 22.81 6.99
C LYS A 156 2.83 23.04 5.83
N ILE A 157 2.68 22.04 4.96
CA ILE A 157 1.77 22.09 3.82
C ILE A 157 0.57 21.19 4.09
N GLY A 158 -0.61 21.71 3.81
CA GLY A 158 -1.81 20.91 3.59
C GLY A 158 -2.20 20.92 2.13
N THR A 159 -2.34 19.75 1.52
CA THR A 159 -2.77 19.63 0.12
C THR A 159 -3.72 18.45 -0.06
N THR A 160 -4.37 18.37 -1.22
CA THR A 160 -5.33 17.31 -1.53
C THR A 160 -5.14 16.87 -2.97
N PHE A 161 -5.00 15.56 -3.16
CA PHE A 161 -4.97 14.93 -4.47
C PHE A 161 -6.27 14.13 -4.65
N ILE A 162 -6.98 14.37 -5.75
CA ILE A 162 -8.16 13.61 -6.15
C ILE A 162 -7.78 12.82 -7.40
N ILE A 163 -7.89 11.49 -7.33
CA ILE A 163 -7.65 10.58 -8.44
C ILE A 163 -8.98 9.97 -8.86
N GLY A 164 -9.35 10.14 -10.12
CA GLY A 164 -10.57 9.58 -10.66
C GLY A 164 -10.73 9.97 -12.13
N LYS A 165 -11.67 9.32 -12.82
CA LYS A 165 -11.93 9.62 -14.22
C LYS A 165 -12.25 11.11 -14.41
N ARG A 166 -11.48 11.79 -15.27
CA ARG A 166 -11.54 13.25 -15.45
C ARG A 166 -12.97 13.77 -15.59
N GLU A 167 -13.78 13.14 -16.44
CA GLU A 167 -15.14 13.61 -16.74
C GLU A 167 -16.08 13.53 -15.53
N ASP A 168 -15.81 12.63 -14.59
CA ASP A 168 -16.66 12.43 -13.41
C ASP A 168 -16.23 13.34 -12.26
N VAL A 169 -14.92 13.52 -12.07
CA VAL A 169 -14.39 14.38 -11.01
C VAL A 169 -14.63 15.86 -11.31
N VAL A 170 -14.41 16.31 -12.56
CA VAL A 170 -14.49 17.74 -12.91
C VAL A 170 -15.87 18.33 -12.62
N LYS A 171 -16.95 17.55 -12.71
CA LYS A 171 -18.34 17.96 -12.39
C LYS A 171 -18.49 18.54 -10.98
N TYR A 172 -17.65 18.10 -10.05
CA TYR A 172 -17.68 18.48 -8.64
C TYR A 172 -16.51 19.41 -8.25
N THR A 173 -15.92 20.08 -9.24
CA THR A 173 -14.80 20.97 -9.03
C THR A 173 -15.00 22.29 -9.76
N LYS A 174 -14.46 23.36 -9.19
CA LYS A 174 -14.39 24.68 -9.81
C LYS A 174 -12.97 25.20 -9.68
N GLN A 175 -12.39 25.63 -10.80
CA GLN A 175 -11.05 26.17 -10.78
C GLN A 175 -10.99 27.54 -10.05
N LEU A 176 -10.07 27.68 -9.08
CA LEU A 176 -9.91 28.93 -8.31
C LEU A 176 -8.94 29.93 -8.96
N ILE A 177 -7.88 29.41 -9.57
CA ILE A 177 -6.81 30.20 -10.20
C ILE A 177 -6.60 29.77 -11.65
N ILE A 178 -5.76 30.46 -12.43
CA ILE A 178 -5.38 29.95 -13.75
C ILE A 178 -4.76 28.56 -13.58
N ASN A 179 -5.30 27.55 -14.28
CA ASN A 179 -4.81 26.18 -14.18
C ASN A 179 -3.36 26.11 -14.71
N PRO A 180 -2.36 25.83 -13.84
CA PRO A 180 -0.95 25.90 -14.22
C PRO A 180 -0.53 24.78 -15.18
N PHE A 181 -1.35 23.73 -15.34
CA PHE A 181 -1.10 22.63 -16.28
C PHE A 181 -1.76 22.85 -17.65
N THR A 182 -2.40 24.00 -17.88
CA THR A 182 -3.02 24.32 -19.17
C THR A 182 -1.97 24.60 -20.23
N GLY A 183 -2.15 24.04 -21.43
CA GLY A 183 -1.27 24.26 -22.58
C GLY A 183 -0.12 23.25 -22.72
N TYR A 184 0.04 22.34 -21.75
CA TYR A 184 0.95 21.20 -21.83
C TYR A 184 0.23 19.95 -22.31
N SER A 185 0.94 19.07 -23.02
CA SER A 185 0.40 17.75 -23.41
C SER A 185 0.22 16.84 -22.20
N ASP A 186 -0.61 15.81 -22.35
CA ASP A 186 -0.87 14.82 -21.29
C ASP A 186 0.41 14.12 -20.82
N ASP A 187 1.31 13.79 -21.74
CA ASP A 187 2.60 13.15 -21.43
C ASP A 187 3.51 14.03 -20.56
N MET A 188 3.45 15.36 -20.71
CA MET A 188 4.28 16.30 -19.94
C MET A 188 3.74 16.58 -18.54
N ARG A 189 2.52 16.14 -18.25
CA ARG A 189 1.83 16.41 -16.97
C ARG A 189 1.47 15.13 -16.24
N ASN A 190 2.21 14.05 -16.47
CA ASN A 190 1.99 12.81 -15.73
C ASN A 190 2.65 12.88 -14.35
N ILE A 191 1.89 12.58 -13.30
CA ILE A 191 2.35 12.60 -11.90
C ILE A 191 3.51 11.61 -11.63
N MET A 192 3.66 10.59 -12.47
CA MET A 192 4.73 9.61 -12.37
C MET A 192 6.06 10.09 -12.95
N ASP A 193 6.08 11.22 -13.69
CA ASP A 193 7.34 11.81 -14.18
C ASP A 193 8.14 12.40 -13.01
N PRO A 194 9.35 11.87 -12.71
CA PRO A 194 10.19 12.39 -11.64
C PRO A 194 10.57 13.87 -11.82
N ASN A 195 10.63 14.37 -13.05
CA ASN A 195 11.00 15.75 -13.33
C ASN A 195 9.91 16.74 -12.91
N LEU A 196 8.65 16.29 -12.84
CA LEU A 196 7.51 17.11 -12.44
C LEU A 196 7.39 17.23 -10.91
N ARG A 197 8.12 16.41 -10.16
CA ARG A 197 8.00 16.27 -8.69
C ARG A 197 8.14 17.60 -7.96
N GLU A 198 9.17 18.38 -8.28
CA GLU A 198 9.39 19.69 -7.64
C GLU A 198 8.30 20.71 -8.01
N THR A 199 7.82 20.68 -9.25
CA THR A 199 6.70 21.51 -9.70
C THR A 199 5.41 21.18 -8.94
N ILE A 200 5.13 19.90 -8.70
CA ILE A 200 3.98 19.46 -7.90
C ILE A 200 4.11 19.95 -6.46
N LYS A 201 5.30 19.83 -5.85
CA LYS A 201 5.55 20.34 -4.49
C LYS A 201 5.36 21.85 -4.41
N GLU A 202 5.76 22.59 -5.44
CA GLU A 202 5.54 24.04 -5.52
C GLU A 202 4.05 24.38 -5.62
N PHE A 203 3.32 23.69 -6.50
CA PHE A 203 1.88 23.91 -6.66
C PHE A 203 1.04 23.37 -5.50
N ALA A 204 1.59 22.53 -4.63
CA ALA A 204 0.92 22.08 -3.41
C ALA A 204 0.71 23.20 -2.38
N LEU A 205 1.37 24.35 -2.55
CA LEU A 205 1.13 25.57 -1.79
C LEU A 205 -0.15 26.31 -2.19
N LEU A 206 -0.70 26.01 -3.38
CA LEU A 206 -1.93 26.62 -3.86
C LEU A 206 -3.13 26.14 -3.05
N ASP A 207 -4.14 26.99 -2.93
CA ASP A 207 -5.40 26.57 -2.31
C ASP A 207 -6.25 25.75 -3.28
N GLY A 208 -6.88 24.70 -2.76
CA GLY A 208 -7.63 23.71 -3.52
C GLY A 208 -6.93 22.36 -3.65
N ALA A 209 -7.40 21.56 -4.60
CA ALA A 209 -6.94 20.20 -4.85
C ALA A 209 -6.25 20.07 -6.21
N PHE A 210 -5.37 19.08 -6.31
CA PHE A 210 -4.95 18.51 -7.58
C PHE A 210 -6.03 17.55 -8.06
N ILE A 211 -6.39 17.65 -9.33
CA ILE A 211 -7.26 16.69 -10.00
C ILE A 211 -6.41 15.88 -10.97
N ILE A 212 -6.41 14.57 -10.80
CA ILE A 212 -5.53 13.63 -11.51
C ILE A 212 -6.41 12.55 -12.11
N ASP A 213 -6.21 12.25 -13.39
CA ASP A 213 -6.92 11.18 -14.06
C ASP A 213 -6.35 9.81 -13.64
N ASN A 214 -7.08 8.74 -13.93
CA ASN A 214 -6.74 7.37 -13.53
C ASN A 214 -5.38 6.88 -14.05
N ASP A 215 -4.90 7.44 -15.16
CA ASP A 215 -3.61 7.15 -15.79
C ASP A 215 -2.43 7.98 -15.24
N GLY A 216 -2.71 8.91 -14.32
CA GLY A 216 -1.71 9.80 -13.71
C GLY A 216 -1.61 11.17 -14.35
N THR A 217 -2.36 11.46 -15.41
CA THR A 217 -2.36 12.78 -16.05
C THR A 217 -2.97 13.83 -15.12
N ILE A 218 -2.19 14.84 -14.74
CA ILE A 218 -2.67 15.96 -13.92
C ILE A 218 -3.57 16.86 -14.77
N VAL A 219 -4.85 16.89 -14.42
CA VAL A 219 -5.85 17.75 -15.07
C VAL A 219 -5.66 19.19 -14.65
N THR A 220 -5.53 19.43 -13.35
CA THR A 220 -5.33 20.77 -12.78
C THR A 220 -4.78 20.75 -11.35
N ALA A 221 -4.30 21.90 -10.89
CA ALA A 221 -4.05 22.22 -9.49
C ALA A 221 -4.80 23.50 -9.11
N GLY A 222 -5.14 23.60 -7.83
CA GLY A 222 -5.91 24.74 -7.30
C GLY A 222 -7.41 24.64 -7.58
N ALA A 223 -7.95 23.42 -7.63
CA ALA A 223 -9.37 23.19 -7.83
C ALA A 223 -10.14 23.22 -6.49
N TYR A 224 -11.18 24.04 -6.42
CA TYR A 224 -12.13 24.03 -5.32
C TYR A 224 -13.14 22.91 -5.50
N ILE A 225 -13.33 22.09 -4.48
CA ILE A 225 -14.30 20.99 -4.49
C ILE A 225 -15.68 21.54 -4.10
N THR A 226 -16.65 21.38 -5.00
CA THR A 226 -18.05 21.83 -4.85
C THR A 226 -19.01 20.71 -4.43
N ALA A 227 -18.51 19.49 -4.21
CA ALA A 227 -19.32 18.36 -3.76
C ALA A 227 -20.04 18.66 -2.43
N ASN A 228 -21.28 18.17 -2.30
CA ASN A 228 -22.06 18.40 -1.09
C ASN A 228 -21.46 17.64 0.09
N SER A 229 -21.06 18.37 1.13
CA SER A 229 -20.46 17.81 2.34
C SER A 229 -21.47 17.50 3.45
N GLU A 230 -22.76 17.68 3.19
CA GLU A 230 -23.84 17.21 4.06
C GLU A 230 -23.82 15.68 4.15
N ASN A 231 -24.02 15.15 5.37
CA ASN A 231 -24.03 13.71 5.64
C ASN A 231 -22.72 12.97 5.30
N ILE A 232 -21.58 13.64 5.51
CA ILE A 232 -20.26 13.02 5.46
C ILE A 232 -19.85 12.54 6.85
N GLU A 233 -19.65 11.24 6.98
CA GLU A 233 -19.24 10.56 8.23
C GLU A 233 -17.73 10.70 8.49
N ILE A 234 -17.25 11.95 8.53
CA ILE A 234 -15.88 12.27 8.94
C ILE A 234 -15.90 12.66 10.43
N PRO A 235 -15.08 12.04 11.31
CA PRO A 235 -15.02 12.39 12.71
C PRO A 235 -14.77 13.88 12.98
N ASN A 236 -15.15 14.34 14.17
CA ASN A 236 -14.81 15.70 14.60
C ASN A 236 -13.28 15.87 14.72
N GLY A 237 -12.79 17.07 14.40
CA GLY A 237 -11.35 17.39 14.40
C GLY A 237 -10.69 17.34 13.01
N PHE A 238 -11.38 16.88 11.97
CA PHE A 238 -10.91 16.99 10.59
C PHE A 238 -11.40 18.27 9.91
N GLY A 239 -10.47 18.98 9.27
CA GLY A 239 -10.72 20.26 8.60
C GLY A 239 -11.49 20.15 7.29
N THR A 240 -11.75 21.30 6.66
CA THR A 240 -12.53 21.44 5.42
C THR A 240 -12.02 20.58 4.28
N ARG A 241 -10.69 20.50 4.06
CA ARG A 241 -10.08 19.65 3.01
C ARG A 241 -10.50 18.18 3.11
N HIS A 242 -10.56 17.62 4.31
CA HIS A 242 -10.98 16.24 4.52
C HIS A 242 -12.46 16.03 4.20
N ARG A 243 -13.32 16.97 4.62
CA ARG A 243 -14.76 16.88 4.38
C ARG A 243 -15.10 17.04 2.90
N SER A 244 -14.48 18.01 2.22
CA SER A 244 -14.66 18.22 0.79
C SER A 244 -14.13 17.04 -0.03
N ALA A 245 -12.94 16.52 0.31
CA ALA A 245 -12.40 15.33 -0.32
C ALA A 245 -13.33 14.11 -0.15
N ALA A 246 -13.82 13.86 1.07
CA ALA A 246 -14.78 12.79 1.32
C ALA A 246 -16.11 13.00 0.57
N ALA A 247 -16.61 14.23 0.50
CA ALA A 247 -17.79 14.56 -0.29
C ALA A 247 -17.62 14.16 -1.75
N LEU A 248 -16.49 14.55 -2.35
CA LEU A 248 -16.22 14.23 -3.75
C LEU A 248 -16.12 12.72 -3.98
N THR A 249 -15.39 11.99 -3.13
CA THR A 249 -15.26 10.52 -3.29
C THR A 249 -16.54 9.75 -3.01
N LYS A 250 -17.57 10.40 -2.44
CA LYS A 250 -18.91 9.82 -2.30
C LYS A 250 -19.77 10.03 -3.55
N GLU A 251 -19.56 11.15 -4.25
CA GLU A 251 -20.33 11.54 -5.44
C GLU A 251 -19.74 11.04 -6.77
N ALA A 252 -18.46 10.65 -6.77
CA ALA A 252 -17.74 10.09 -7.91
C ALA A 252 -16.87 8.91 -7.49
N ASP A 253 -16.66 7.94 -8.39
CA ASP A 253 -15.66 6.88 -8.20
C ASP A 253 -14.26 7.48 -8.26
N ALA A 254 -13.80 7.93 -7.10
CA ALA A 254 -12.55 8.64 -6.93
C ALA A 254 -11.90 8.27 -5.59
N ILE A 255 -10.58 8.43 -5.56
CA ILE A 255 -9.74 8.29 -4.38
C ILE A 255 -9.23 9.67 -4.03
N ALA A 256 -9.27 10.03 -2.75
CA ALA A 256 -8.63 11.25 -2.28
C ALA A 256 -7.46 10.93 -1.36
N ILE A 257 -6.31 11.58 -1.57
CA ILE A 257 -5.17 11.57 -0.67
C ILE A 257 -5.02 12.99 -0.11
N VAL A 258 -5.27 13.13 1.18
CA VAL A 258 -5.23 14.41 1.88
C VAL A 258 -3.98 14.46 2.75
N VAL A 259 -3.12 15.44 2.51
CA VAL A 259 -2.00 15.78 3.39
C VAL A 259 -2.45 16.89 4.32
N SER A 260 -2.37 16.65 5.62
CA SER A 260 -2.73 17.63 6.64
C SER A 260 -1.54 18.46 7.06
N GLU A 261 -1.78 19.76 7.29
CA GLU A 261 -0.85 20.66 7.98
C GLU A 261 -0.46 20.17 9.38
N SER A 262 -1.15 19.17 9.95
CA SER A 262 -0.77 18.51 11.19
C SER A 262 0.18 17.32 10.99
N ASN A 263 0.86 17.22 9.83
CA ASN A 263 1.78 16.14 9.46
C ASN A 263 1.11 14.75 9.50
N SER A 264 -0.03 14.60 8.83
CA SER A 264 -0.65 13.29 8.67
C SER A 264 -1.27 13.14 7.29
N ILE A 265 -1.34 11.90 6.79
CA ILE A 265 -1.88 11.61 5.47
C ILE A 265 -3.12 10.72 5.64
N ARG A 266 -4.17 11.04 4.90
CA ARG A 266 -5.43 10.29 4.90
C ARG A 266 -5.77 9.89 3.48
N VAL A 267 -6.14 8.62 3.31
CA VAL A 267 -6.72 8.15 2.05
C VAL A 267 -8.20 7.93 2.26
N LEU A 268 -8.99 8.47 1.35
CA LEU A 268 -10.44 8.44 1.40
C LEU A 268 -11.01 7.83 0.11
N LYS A 269 -12.08 7.06 0.26
CA LYS A 269 -12.89 6.49 -0.82
C LYS A 269 -14.31 6.32 -0.32
N ASP A 270 -15.31 6.48 -1.18
CA ASP A 270 -16.73 6.32 -0.86
C ASP A 270 -17.16 7.16 0.36
N GLY A 271 -16.60 8.37 0.50
CA GLY A 271 -16.87 9.27 1.63
C GLY A 271 -16.27 8.85 2.97
N LYS A 272 -15.44 7.81 3.02
CA LYS A 272 -14.86 7.26 4.25
C LYS A 272 -13.35 7.34 4.25
N ILE A 273 -12.76 7.50 5.43
CA ILE A 273 -11.31 7.34 5.63
C ILE A 273 -11.01 5.86 5.67
N ILE A 274 -10.25 5.39 4.70
CA ILE A 274 -9.89 3.98 4.53
C ILE A 274 -8.44 3.69 4.94
N MET A 275 -7.58 4.71 4.97
CA MET A 275 -6.20 4.58 5.43
C MET A 275 -5.71 5.83 6.16
N ARG A 276 -4.87 5.62 7.17
CA ARG A 276 -4.21 6.65 7.97
C ARG A 276 -2.71 6.36 8.00
N ILE A 277 -1.93 7.32 7.52
CA ILE A 277 -0.47 7.31 7.53
C ILE A 277 0.01 8.50 8.36
#